data_AF-A0A6C0B6Y8-F1
#
_entry.id   AF-A0A6C0B6Y8-F1
#
_cell.length_a   1.000
_cell.length_b   1.000
_cell.length_c   1.000
_cell.angle_alpha   90.00
_cell.angle_beta   90.00
_cell.angle_gamma   90.00
#
_symmetry.space_group_name_H-M   'P 1'
#
loop_
_entity.id
_entity.type
_entity.pdbx_description
1 polymer ?
#
loop_
_entity_poly.entity_id
_entity_poly.type
_entity_poly.pdbx_seq_one_letter_code
_entity_poly.pdbx_strand_id
1 'polypeptide(L)'
;MSESSAVPVPVPAEVVAVAKTAVIDFANKSELLKFVIKKVAEVEILADRSDEDKAKFIVEEVKKAIRESPLSEEQKTELATWCDVALPYVIETVKLVKAEAGKVVGVALAEVRKCCPSWFAKKA
;
A
#
# COMPACT_ATOMS: atom_id res chain seq x y z
N MET A 1 -49.61 21.38 20.91
CA MET A 1 -48.59 22.45 20.90
C MET A 1 -47.71 22.17 22.12
N SER A 2 -46.46 21.75 22.04
CA SER A 2 -45.48 21.68 20.95
C SER A 2 -44.46 20.61 21.35
N GLU A 3 -44.16 19.67 20.46
CA GLU A 3 -43.06 18.70 20.65
C GLU A 3 -42.10 18.91 19.48
N SER A 4 -40.95 19.54 19.76
CA SER A 4 -39.89 19.81 18.80
C SER A 4 -38.82 18.74 18.99
N SER A 5 -38.86 17.69 18.16
CA SER A 5 -37.81 16.68 18.09
C SER A 5 -36.93 17.01 16.88
N ALA A 6 -35.73 17.50 17.16
CA ALA A 6 -34.72 17.82 16.17
C ALA A 6 -34.19 16.52 15.53
N VAL A 7 -34.49 16.34 14.25
CA VAL A 7 -33.90 15.28 13.41
C VAL A 7 -32.40 15.54 13.24
N PRO A 8 -31.52 14.55 13.47
CA PRO A 8 -30.10 14.72 13.24
C PRO A 8 -29.83 14.79 11.73
N VAL A 9 -29.16 15.85 11.33
CA VAL A 9 -28.66 16.09 9.97
C VAL A 9 -27.75 14.91 9.59
N PRO A 10 -27.96 14.24 8.44
CA PRO A 10 -27.00 13.27 7.95
C PRO A 10 -25.73 14.03 7.58
N VAL A 11 -24.71 13.90 8.42
CA VAL A 11 -23.33 14.28 8.10
C VAL A 11 -22.97 13.50 6.83
N PRO A 12 -22.60 14.15 5.71
CA PRO A 12 -22.18 13.43 4.54
C PRO A 12 -20.94 12.65 4.94
N ALA A 13 -21.07 11.32 4.97
CA ALA A 13 -19.95 10.40 5.06
C ALA A 13 -18.96 10.86 4.01
N GLU A 14 -17.81 11.31 4.49
CA GLU A 14 -16.67 11.74 3.71
C GLU A 14 -16.45 10.67 2.65
N VAL A 15 -16.89 11.01 1.44
CA VAL A 15 -16.74 10.22 0.23
C VAL A 15 -15.29 9.80 0.23
N VAL A 16 -15.07 8.49 0.46
CA VAL A 16 -13.80 7.82 0.19
C VAL A 16 -13.36 8.40 -1.13
N ALA A 17 -12.36 9.28 -1.06
CA ALA A 17 -11.86 9.94 -2.24
C ALA A 17 -11.37 8.79 -3.10
N VAL A 18 -12.19 8.44 -4.10
CA VAL A 18 -11.78 7.63 -5.23
C VAL A 18 -10.69 8.48 -5.84
N ALA A 19 -9.47 8.27 -5.35
CA ALA A 19 -8.26 8.81 -5.92
C ALA A 19 -8.43 8.49 -7.39
N LYS A 20 -8.56 9.54 -8.23
CA LYS A 20 -8.58 9.41 -9.69
C LYS A 20 -7.50 8.39 -10.00
N THR A 21 -7.92 7.17 -10.34
CA THR A 21 -7.01 6.09 -10.61
C THR A 21 -6.26 6.62 -11.80
N ALA A 22 -5.01 7.05 -11.60
CA ALA A 22 -4.11 7.22 -12.71
C ALA A 22 -4.29 5.96 -13.54
N VAL A 23 -4.58 6.10 -14.83
CA VAL A 23 -4.84 4.97 -15.71
C VAL A 23 -3.56 4.15 -15.71
N ILE A 24 -3.49 3.18 -14.80
CA ILE A 24 -2.32 2.33 -14.64
C ILE A 24 -2.37 1.42 -15.84
N ASP A 25 -1.35 1.54 -16.69
CA ASP A 25 -1.17 0.60 -17.78
C ASP A 25 -0.68 -0.72 -17.20
N PHE A 26 -1.61 -1.60 -16.86
CA PHE A 26 -1.29 -2.94 -16.36
C PHE A 26 -0.65 -3.84 -17.43
N ALA A 27 -0.66 -3.46 -18.71
CA ALA A 27 0.14 -4.14 -19.73
C ALA A 27 1.64 -3.82 -19.57
N ASN A 28 1.98 -2.67 -18.97
CA ASN A 28 3.35 -2.33 -18.62
C ASN A 28 3.74 -2.98 -17.28
N LYS A 29 4.63 -3.96 -17.35
CA LYS A 29 5.15 -4.70 -16.18
C LYS A 29 5.77 -3.78 -15.11
N SER A 30 6.40 -2.67 -15.51
CA SER A 30 6.98 -1.73 -14.55
C SER A 30 5.89 -0.95 -13.81
N GLU A 31 4.82 -0.53 -14.48
CA GLU A 31 3.71 0.18 -13.84
C GLU A 31 2.90 -0.74 -12.93
N LEU A 32 2.69 -1.99 -13.35
CA LEU A 32 2.13 -3.05 -12.48
C LEU A 32 2.95 -3.22 -11.19
N LEU A 33 4.28 -3.34 -11.31
CA LEU A 33 5.15 -3.49 -10.13
C LEU A 33 5.15 -2.24 -9.24
N LYS A 34 5.17 -1.03 -9.82
CA LYS A 34 5.05 0.22 -9.04
C LYS A 34 3.73 0.26 -8.27
N PHE A 35 2.63 -0.13 -8.90
CA PHE A 35 1.33 -0.21 -8.25
C PHE A 35 1.33 -1.23 -7.10
N VAL A 36 1.88 -2.42 -7.33
CA VAL A 36 2.02 -3.46 -6.30
C VAL A 36 2.84 -2.96 -5.11
N ILE A 37 4.01 -2.36 -5.35
CA ILE A 37 4.88 -1.84 -4.28
C ILE A 37 4.15 -0.76 -3.47
N LYS A 38 3.41 0.13 -4.15
CA LYS A 38 2.57 1.12 -3.48
C LYS A 38 1.51 0.46 -2.60
N LYS A 39 0.83 -0.58 -3.09
CA LYS A 39 -0.16 -1.34 -2.33
C LYS A 39 0.45 -2.07 -1.13
N VAL A 40 1.64 -2.64 -1.27
CA VAL A 40 2.38 -3.22 -0.14
C VAL A 40 2.60 -2.18 0.95
N ALA A 41 3.07 -0.98 0.59
CA ALA A 41 3.31 0.10 1.55
C ALA A 41 2.03 0.59 2.24
N GLU A 42 0.92 0.72 1.51
CA GLU A 42 -0.39 1.10 2.07
C GLU A 42 -0.89 0.06 3.11
N VAL A 43 -0.75 -1.23 2.79
CA VAL A 43 -1.26 -2.33 3.63
C VAL A 43 -0.34 -2.58 4.83
N GLU A 44 0.95 -2.32 4.71
CA GLU A 44 1.90 -2.55 5.80
C GLU A 44 1.62 -1.66 7.02
N ILE A 45 1.06 -0.46 6.80
CA ILE A 45 0.64 0.48 7.85
C ILE A 45 -0.50 -0.08 8.71
N LEU A 46 -1.25 -1.07 8.22
CA LEU A 46 -2.32 -1.73 8.97
C LEU A 46 -1.71 -2.66 10.04
N ALA A 47 -1.38 -2.11 11.20
CA ALA A 47 -0.67 -2.81 12.27
C ALA A 47 -1.40 -4.06 12.82
N ASP A 48 -2.73 -4.11 12.73
CA ASP A 48 -3.56 -5.13 13.38
C ASP A 48 -3.73 -6.44 12.58
N ARG A 49 -3.15 -6.54 11.37
CA ARG A 49 -3.27 -7.74 10.52
C ARG A 49 -2.01 -8.59 10.53
N SER A 50 -2.19 -9.91 10.50
CA SER A 50 -1.09 -10.85 10.30
C SER A 50 -0.43 -10.63 8.94
N ASP A 51 0.82 -11.04 8.81
CA ASP A 51 1.57 -10.91 7.56
C ASP A 51 0.95 -11.70 6.40
N GLU A 52 0.31 -12.83 6.71
CA GLU A 52 -0.42 -13.66 5.77
C GLU A 52 -1.71 -12.98 5.30
N ASP A 53 -2.48 -12.39 6.22
CA ASP A 53 -3.71 -11.67 5.89
C ASP A 53 -3.43 -10.39 5.08
N LYS A 54 -2.32 -9.71 5.38
CA LYS A 54 -1.83 -8.58 4.58
C LYS A 54 -1.50 -9.02 3.15
N ALA A 55 -0.81 -10.14 2.99
CA ALA A 55 -0.46 -10.65 1.66
C ALA A 55 -1.70 -11.03 0.84
N LYS A 56 -2.66 -11.74 1.44
CA LYS A 56 -3.95 -12.08 0.82
C LYS A 56 -4.72 -10.81 0.42
N PHE A 57 -4.74 -9.81 1.31
CA PHE A 57 -5.42 -8.55 1.02
C PHE A 57 -4.78 -7.79 -0.15
N ILE A 58 -3.45 -7.75 -0.24
CA ILE A 58 -2.74 -7.14 -1.38
C ILE A 58 -3.08 -7.87 -2.69
N VAL A 59 -3.08 -9.20 -2.69
CA VAL A 59 -3.42 -10.00 -3.88
C VAL A 59 -4.84 -9.68 -4.36
N GLU A 60 -5.81 -9.65 -3.45
CA GLU A 60 -7.20 -9.34 -3.80
C GLU A 60 -7.37 -7.90 -4.31
N GLU A 61 -6.72 -6.92 -3.69
CA GLU A 61 -6.76 -5.53 -4.15
C GLU A 61 -6.13 -5.34 -5.52
N VAL A 62 -5.02 -6.04 -5.81
CA VAL A 62 -4.37 -5.98 -7.13
C VAL A 62 -5.25 -6.66 -8.18
N LYS A 63 -5.83 -7.83 -7.87
CA LYS A 63 -6.79 -8.51 -8.75
C LYS A 63 -8.01 -7.62 -9.04
N LYS A 64 -8.54 -6.95 -8.02
CA LYS A 64 -9.66 -6.02 -8.19
C LYS A 64 -9.29 -4.88 -9.15
N ALA A 65 -8.12 -4.27 -8.98
CA ALA A 65 -7.65 -3.21 -9.88
C ALA A 65 -7.47 -3.70 -11.33
N ILE A 66 -7.01 -4.93 -11.53
CA ILE A 66 -6.91 -5.56 -12.87
C ILE A 66 -8.30 -5.77 -13.48
N ARG A 67 -9.29 -6.23 -12.71
CA ARG A 67 -10.67 -6.42 -13.22
C ARG A 67 -11.31 -5.11 -13.70
N GLU A 68 -11.05 -4.02 -12.99
CA GLU A 68 -11.54 -2.68 -13.30
C GLU A 68 -10.75 -1.99 -14.44
N SER A 69 -9.66 -2.60 -14.92
CA SER A 69 -8.82 -2.05 -15.97
C SER A 69 -9.40 -2.25 -17.39
N PRO A 70 -9.01 -1.41 -18.36
CA PRO A 70 -9.46 -1.53 -19.76
C PRO A 70 -8.74 -2.64 -20.56
N LEU A 71 -8.13 -3.62 -19.89
CA LEU A 71 -7.47 -4.76 -20.54
C LEU A 71 -8.49 -5.75 -21.15
N SER A 72 -8.02 -6.55 -22.10
CA SER A 72 -8.78 -7.70 -22.61
C SER A 72 -8.97 -8.77 -21.53
N GLU A 73 -10.00 -9.61 -21.67
CA GLU A 73 -10.28 -10.67 -20.71
C GLU A 73 -9.18 -11.73 -20.67
N GLU A 74 -8.52 -12.00 -21.81
CA GLU A 74 -7.34 -12.87 -21.86
C GLU A 74 -6.19 -12.30 -21.01
N GLN A 75 -5.89 -11.01 -21.16
CA GLN A 75 -4.84 -10.34 -20.37
C GLN A 75 -5.17 -10.27 -18.88
N LYS A 76 -6.44 -10.02 -18.53
CA LYS A 76 -6.88 -10.04 -17.13
C LYS A 76 -6.72 -11.42 -16.51
N THR A 77 -6.99 -12.49 -17.26
CA THR A 77 -6.84 -13.88 -16.80
C THR A 77 -5.38 -14.24 -16.57
N GLU A 78 -4.49 -13.84 -17.49
CA GLU A 78 -3.05 -14.04 -17.33
C GLU A 78 -2.51 -13.29 -16.10
N LEU A 79 -2.89 -12.02 -15.93
CA LEU A 79 -2.49 -11.21 -14.78
C LEU A 79 -3.08 -11.72 -13.47
N ALA A 80 -4.31 -12.21 -13.46
CA ALA A 80 -4.90 -12.84 -12.28
C ALA A 80 -4.12 -14.09 -11.86
N THR A 81 -3.67 -14.89 -12.83
CA THR A 81 -2.80 -16.06 -12.57
C THR A 81 -1.44 -15.62 -12.04
N TRP A 82 -0.86 -14.57 -12.59
CA TRP A 82 0.36 -13.96 -12.05
C TRP A 82 0.18 -13.47 -10.60
N CYS A 83 -0.97 -12.89 -10.28
CA CYS A 83 -1.30 -12.48 -8.91
C CYS A 83 -1.39 -13.67 -7.94
N ASP A 84 -1.82 -14.85 -8.40
CA ASP A 84 -1.88 -16.04 -7.55
C ASP A 84 -0.52 -16.70 -7.35
N VAL A 85 0.30 -16.72 -8.41
CA VAL A 85 1.55 -17.49 -8.41
C VAL A 85 2.75 -16.64 -8.02
N ALA A 86 2.92 -15.46 -8.60
CA ALA A 86 4.16 -14.69 -8.52
C ALA A 86 4.10 -13.54 -7.50
N LEU A 87 2.95 -12.88 -7.38
CA LEU A 87 2.79 -11.73 -6.50
C LEU A 87 3.10 -12.02 -5.01
N PRO A 88 2.80 -13.20 -4.42
CA PRO A 88 3.22 -13.51 -3.06
C PRO A 88 4.74 -13.41 -2.86
N TYR A 89 5.53 -13.89 -3.83
CA TYR A 89 7.00 -13.78 -3.79
C TYR A 89 7.48 -12.33 -3.95
N VAL A 90 6.77 -11.52 -4.74
CA VAL A 90 7.07 -10.09 -4.86
C VAL A 90 6.84 -9.39 -3.51
N ILE A 91 5.74 -9.69 -2.83
CA ILE A 91 5.43 -9.13 -1.50
C ILE A 91 6.52 -9.52 -0.50
N GLU A 92 6.91 -10.79 -0.45
CA GLU A 92 7.98 -11.27 0.43
C GLU A 92 9.31 -10.59 0.12
N THR A 93 9.67 -10.47 -1.16
CA THR A 93 10.90 -9.78 -1.60
C THR A 93 10.91 -8.33 -1.14
N VAL A 94 9.79 -7.61 -1.28
CA VAL A 94 9.69 -6.21 -0.82
C VAL A 94 9.87 -6.12 0.69
N LYS A 95 9.30 -7.05 1.48
CA LYS A 95 9.51 -7.11 2.93
C LYS A 95 10.98 -7.32 3.28
N LEU A 96 11.65 -8.27 2.61
CA LEU A 96 13.07 -8.54 2.83
C LEU A 96 13.95 -7.33 2.49
N VAL A 97 13.71 -6.70 1.33
CA VAL A 97 14.45 -5.50 0.92
C VAL A 97 14.23 -4.36 1.90
N LYS A 98 13.00 -4.16 2.39
CA LYS A 98 12.70 -3.14 3.39
C LYS A 98 13.41 -3.41 4.71
N ALA A 99 13.43 -4.66 5.17
CA ALA A 99 14.14 -5.05 6.38
C ALA A 99 15.66 -4.79 6.25
N GLU A 100 16.25 -5.11 5.10
CA GLU A 100 17.67 -4.87 4.83
C GLU A 100 17.98 -3.37 4.72
N ALA A 101 17.14 -2.60 4.01
CA ALA A 101 17.25 -1.16 3.95
C ALA A 101 17.17 -0.52 5.35
N GLY A 102 16.30 -1.04 6.23
CA GLY A 102 16.20 -0.62 7.62
C GLY A 102 17.51 -0.81 8.41
N LYS A 103 18.23 -1.91 8.17
CA LYS A 103 19.56 -2.14 8.78
C LYS A 103 20.58 -1.11 8.29
N VAL A 104 20.63 -0.87 6.98
CA VAL A 104 21.54 0.11 6.38
C VAL A 104 21.26 1.51 6.91
N VAL A 105 19.99 1.90 7.01
CA VAL A 105 19.58 3.18 7.61
C VAL A 105 19.98 3.25 9.08
N GLY A 106 19.81 2.16 9.84
CA GLY A 106 20.24 2.08 11.23
C GLY A 106 21.75 2.30 11.41
N VAL A 107 22.57 1.65 10.58
CA VAL A 107 24.03 1.83 10.57
C VAL A 107 24.41 3.25 10.17
N ALA A 108 23.80 3.77 9.09
CA ALA A 108 24.05 5.14 8.64
C ALA A 108 23.70 6.17 9.73
N LEU A 109 22.55 6.03 10.37
CA LEU A 109 22.14 6.91 11.48
C LEU A 109 23.09 6.79 12.68
N ALA A 110 23.57 5.59 12.99
CA ALA A 110 24.54 5.40 14.07
C ALA A 110 25.87 6.11 13.78
N GLU A 111 26.37 6.02 12.55
CA GLU A 111 27.59 6.72 12.13
C GLU A 111 27.41 8.24 12.07
N VAL A 112 26.28 8.72 11.53
CA VAL A 112 25.96 10.16 11.51
C VAL A 112 25.83 10.70 12.94
N ARG A 113 25.29 9.92 13.88
CA ARG A 113 25.22 10.30 15.30
C ARG A 113 26.59 10.37 15.98
N LYS A 114 27.55 9.53 15.58
CA LYS A 114 28.94 9.60 16.05
C LYS A 114 29.69 10.81 15.48
N CYS A 115 29.55 11.06 14.17
CA CYS A 115 30.25 12.14 13.47
C CYS A 115 29.66 13.52 13.75
N CYS A 116 28.33 13.61 13.90
CA CYS A 116 27.59 14.87 14.06
C CYS A 116 26.63 14.81 15.26
N PRO A 117 27.12 14.64 16.50
CA PRO A 117 26.26 14.49 17.67
C PRO A 117 25.37 15.72 17.94
N SER A 118 25.81 16.91 17.53
CA SER A 118 25.05 18.16 17.66
C SER A 118 23.75 18.19 16.84
N TRP A 119 23.62 17.40 15.78
CA TRP A 119 22.36 17.27 15.01
C TRP A 119 21.27 16.52 15.77
N PHE A 120 21.64 15.70 16.77
CA PHE A 120 20.69 14.89 17.55
C PHE A 120 20.50 15.40 18.98
N ALA A 121 21.26 16.41 19.40
CA ALA A 121 21.02 17.09 20.65
C ALA A 121 19.73 17.92 20.52
N LYS A 122 18.67 17.56 21.26
CA LYS A 122 17.47 18.41 21.38
C LYS A 122 17.93 19.80 21.83
N LYS A 123 17.48 20.85 21.13
CA LYS A 123 17.63 22.23 21.63
C LYS A 123 16.97 22.27 23.02
N ALA A 124 17.78 22.54 24.04
CA ALA A 124 17.33 22.80 25.39
C ALA A 124 16.45 24.06 25.43
#